data_AF-A0A5B7FRA7-F1
#
_entry.id   AF-A0A5B7FRA7-F1
#
_cell.length_a   1.000
_cell.length_b   1.000
_cell.length_c   1.000
_cell.angle_alpha   90.00
_cell.angle_beta   90.00
_cell.angle_gamma   90.00
#
_symmetry.space_group_name_H-M   'P 1'
#
loop_
_entity.id
_entity.type
_entity.pdbx_description
1 polymer ?
#
loop_
_entity_poly.entity_id
_entity_poly.type
_entity_poly.pdbx_seq_one_letter_code
_entity_poly.pdbx_strand_id
1 'polypeptide(L)'
;MVLANETLPSTLQHMAGDVDSLPNVWFLHEGASFQPACDRNTSVMLFSGPTGPRYAETWDVHASGATVVQFDIKMGCGGGGGSSMSNTPSVVELQYSIDNGKTWQLVQEMCAPPDVECDTYHLPSTYSASIHPSWTRVTATLPKLTAYDMTQFVIAEQ
;
A
#
# COMPACT_ATOMS: atom_id res chain seq x y z
N MET A 1 9.82 -3.16 4.07
CA MET A 1 8.40 -3.53 3.85
C MET A 1 8.32 -4.57 2.76
N VAL A 2 7.37 -5.50 2.80
CA VAL A 2 7.04 -6.34 1.64
C VAL A 2 5.55 -6.32 1.33
N LEU A 3 5.21 -6.11 0.06
CA LEU A 3 3.87 -6.19 -0.48
C LEU A 3 3.74 -7.41 -1.40
N ALA A 4 2.72 -8.22 -1.18
CA ALA A 4 2.32 -9.27 -2.10
C ALA A 4 0.96 -8.92 -2.71
N ASN A 5 0.91 -8.97 -4.05
CA ASN A 5 -0.33 -8.81 -4.79
C ASN A 5 -0.98 -10.19 -4.94
N GLU A 6 -1.91 -10.53 -4.05
CA GLU A 6 -2.90 -11.55 -4.37
C GLU A 6 -4.29 -10.92 -4.30
N THR A 7 -4.77 -10.57 -5.51
CA THR A 7 -6.13 -10.20 -5.86
C THR A 7 -6.65 -8.90 -5.24
N LEU A 8 -6.46 -7.78 -5.95
CA LEU A 8 -7.34 -6.63 -5.81
C LEU A 8 -8.79 -7.06 -6.12
N PRO A 9 -9.78 -6.74 -5.27
CA PRO A 9 -11.17 -7.12 -5.47
C PRO A 9 -11.76 -6.34 -6.65
N SER A 10 -12.03 -7.07 -7.75
CA SER A 10 -13.03 -6.88 -8.82
C SER A 10 -13.30 -5.51 -9.46
N THR A 11 -12.70 -4.41 -9.04
CA THR A 11 -12.93 -3.07 -9.64
C THR A 11 -11.76 -2.62 -10.51
N LEU A 12 -10.56 -3.20 -10.29
CA LEU A 12 -9.40 -3.06 -11.18
C LEU A 12 -9.21 -4.26 -12.12
N GLN A 13 -10.22 -5.13 -12.26
CA GLN A 13 -10.19 -6.25 -13.20
C GLN A 13 -10.58 -5.88 -14.63
N HIS A 14 -10.92 -4.62 -14.93
CA HIS A 14 -11.28 -4.31 -16.31
C HIS A 14 -10.10 -4.25 -17.28
N MET A 15 -8.88 -4.54 -16.82
CA MET A 15 -7.75 -4.81 -17.69
C MET A 15 -6.96 -6.02 -17.18
N ALA A 16 -6.72 -6.97 -18.08
CA ALA A 16 -5.78 -8.09 -17.99
C ALA A 16 -6.21 -9.30 -17.14
N GLY A 17 -6.83 -10.27 -17.82
CA GLY A 17 -6.47 -11.66 -17.57
C GLY A 17 -5.09 -11.92 -18.14
N ASP A 18 -4.05 -11.82 -17.32
CA ASP A 18 -2.85 -12.66 -17.44
C ASP A 18 -1.97 -12.51 -16.19
N VAL A 19 -1.50 -13.64 -15.68
CA VAL A 19 -0.79 -13.75 -14.40
C VAL A 19 0.71 -13.35 -14.53
N ASP A 20 1.07 -12.65 -15.61
CA ASP A 20 2.45 -12.21 -15.91
C ASP A 20 2.67 -10.68 -15.82
N SER A 21 1.66 -9.87 -15.48
CA SER A 21 1.75 -8.40 -15.60
C SER A 21 1.79 -7.61 -14.28
N LEU A 22 2.66 -7.98 -13.33
CA LEU A 22 3.05 -7.07 -12.24
C LEU A 22 3.60 -5.69 -12.71
N PRO A 23 4.25 -5.52 -13.89
CA PRO A 23 4.70 -4.20 -14.35
C PRO A 23 3.60 -3.24 -14.85
N ASN A 24 2.33 -3.67 -14.99
CA ASN A 24 1.30 -2.83 -15.61
C ASN A 24 0.51 -1.95 -14.62
N VAL A 25 0.62 -2.20 -13.31
CA VAL A 25 -0.10 -1.42 -12.29
C VAL A 25 0.74 -0.27 -11.73
N TRP A 26 2.05 -0.49 -11.60
CA TRP A 26 2.98 0.48 -11.01
C TRP A 26 3.56 1.38 -12.09
N PHE A 27 3.30 2.68 -11.97
CA PHE A 27 3.91 3.70 -12.82
C PHE A 27 5.38 3.91 -12.44
N LEU A 28 5.64 4.00 -11.15
CA LEU A 28 6.96 4.33 -10.61
C LEU A 28 7.19 3.54 -9.32
N HIS A 29 8.41 3.05 -9.13
CA HIS A 29 8.82 2.48 -7.85
C HIS A 29 10.29 2.83 -7.57
N GLU A 30 10.57 3.32 -6.37
CA GLU A 30 11.90 3.69 -5.90
C GLU A 30 12.24 2.88 -4.65
N GLY A 31 13.46 2.35 -4.58
CA GLY A 31 13.90 1.51 -3.46
C GLY A 31 13.20 0.15 -3.35
N ALA A 32 12.40 -0.24 -4.35
CA ALA A 32 11.74 -1.54 -4.44
C ALA A 32 12.52 -2.52 -5.32
N SER A 33 12.52 -3.79 -4.92
CA SER A 33 12.99 -4.93 -5.71
C SER A 33 11.89 -5.99 -5.78
N PHE A 34 11.83 -6.75 -6.88
CA PHE A 34 10.84 -7.82 -7.05
C PHE A 34 11.52 -9.18 -6.96
N GLN A 35 11.37 -9.85 -5.83
CA GLN A 35 12.00 -11.14 -5.56
C GLN A 35 11.25 -11.91 -4.47
N PRO A 36 11.39 -13.24 -4.39
CA PRO A 36 10.90 -14.02 -3.25
C PRO A 36 11.49 -13.53 -1.93
N ALA A 37 10.63 -13.27 -0.94
CA ALA A 37 11.06 -12.77 0.36
C ALA A 37 10.04 -13.11 1.47
N CYS A 38 10.51 -13.03 2.73
CA CYS A 38 9.67 -13.10 3.93
C CYS A 38 8.79 -14.34 4.05
N ASP A 39 9.33 -15.51 3.74
CA ASP A 39 8.62 -16.79 3.79
C ASP A 39 7.57 -16.97 2.66
N ARG A 40 7.60 -16.13 1.62
CA ARG A 40 6.91 -16.38 0.35
C ARG A 40 7.90 -16.82 -0.74
N ASN A 41 7.55 -17.89 -1.44
CA ASN A 41 8.29 -18.40 -2.60
C ASN A 41 7.92 -17.69 -3.91
N THR A 42 6.87 -16.86 -3.89
CA THR A 42 6.46 -16.03 -5.03
C THR A 42 7.16 -14.68 -5.00
N SER A 43 7.30 -14.04 -6.17
CA SER A 43 7.90 -12.71 -6.25
C SER A 43 7.01 -11.68 -5.56
N VAL A 44 7.62 -10.84 -4.72
CA VAL A 44 6.96 -9.81 -3.93
C VAL A 44 7.71 -8.49 -4.07
N MET A 45 7.02 -7.37 -3.89
CA MET A 45 7.66 -6.06 -3.89
C MET A 45 8.32 -5.83 -2.52
N LEU A 46 9.65 -5.90 -2.48
CA LEU A 46 10.48 -5.75 -1.30
C LEU A 46 11.16 -4.38 -1.30
N PHE A 47 10.85 -3.57 -0.29
CA PHE A 47 11.60 -2.38 0.06
C PHE A 47 12.69 -2.75 1.07
N SER A 48 13.93 -2.73 0.61
CA SER A 48 15.13 -3.05 1.38
C SER A 48 16.22 -2.05 1.08
N GLY A 49 16.76 -1.40 2.11
CA GLY A 49 17.87 -0.47 1.96
C GLY A 49 17.91 0.52 3.12
N PRO A 50 19.11 0.93 3.59
CA PRO A 50 19.23 1.86 4.70
C PRO A 50 18.98 3.32 4.30
N THR A 51 19.03 3.63 3.00
CA THR A 51 19.05 5.00 2.49
C THR A 51 18.24 5.14 1.21
N GLY A 52 17.70 6.33 0.97
CA GLY A 52 16.95 6.66 -0.23
C GLY A 52 15.44 6.50 -0.07
N PRO A 53 14.67 7.07 -1.01
CA PRO A 53 13.21 7.01 -1.00
C PRO A 53 12.73 5.58 -1.26
N ARG A 54 11.64 5.21 -0.59
CA ARG A 54 11.03 3.87 -0.66
C ARG A 54 9.54 4.02 -0.88
N TYR A 55 9.13 4.04 -2.15
CA TYR A 55 7.73 4.17 -2.51
C TYR A 55 7.41 3.47 -3.83
N ALA A 56 6.15 3.13 -4.02
CA ALA A 56 5.61 2.68 -5.30
C ALA A 56 4.29 3.37 -5.59
N GLU A 57 4.14 3.87 -6.80
CA GLU A 57 3.03 4.67 -7.28
C GLU A 57 2.34 3.97 -8.44
N THR A 58 1.01 4.02 -8.46
CA THR A 58 0.21 3.45 -9.55
C THR A 58 0.05 4.42 -10.72
N TRP A 59 -0.32 3.88 -11.88
CA TRP A 59 -0.94 4.70 -12.92
C TRP A 59 -2.26 5.32 -12.44
N ASP A 60 -2.75 6.29 -13.21
CA ASP A 60 -4.09 6.84 -13.05
C ASP A 60 -5.15 5.75 -13.18
N VAL A 61 -6.08 5.71 -12.22
CA VAL A 61 -7.23 4.83 -12.24
C VAL A 61 -8.51 5.60 -11.95
N HIS A 62 -9.61 5.13 -12.54
CA HIS A 62 -10.94 5.60 -12.18
C HIS A 62 -11.30 5.08 -10.79
N ALA A 63 -11.52 5.99 -9.84
CA ALA A 63 -11.90 5.65 -8.48
C ALA A 63 -13.17 6.39 -8.04
N SER A 64 -13.94 5.75 -7.15
CA SER A 64 -15.17 6.27 -6.57
C SER A 64 -15.19 6.01 -5.06
N GLY A 65 -16.16 6.56 -4.33
CA GLY A 65 -16.35 6.26 -2.90
C GLY A 65 -16.65 4.79 -2.57
N ALA A 66 -16.84 3.92 -3.56
CA ALA A 66 -16.97 2.47 -3.38
C ALA A 66 -15.68 1.71 -3.74
N THR A 67 -14.62 2.41 -4.16
CA THR A 67 -13.35 1.79 -4.55
C THR A 67 -12.64 1.23 -3.33
N VAL A 68 -12.16 -0.01 -3.47
CA VAL A 68 -11.43 -0.74 -2.43
C VAL A 68 -10.02 -1.01 -2.92
N VAL A 69 -9.04 -0.63 -2.11
CA VAL A 69 -7.63 -0.98 -2.27
C VAL A 69 -7.31 -2.12 -1.31
N GLN A 70 -6.78 -3.22 -1.84
CA GLN A 70 -6.49 -4.42 -1.06
C GLN A 70 -5.13 -5.01 -1.46
N PHE A 71 -4.31 -5.34 -0.47
CA PHE A 71 -3.01 -5.96 -0.67
C PHE A 71 -2.60 -6.75 0.57
N ASP A 72 -1.66 -7.68 0.41
CA ASP A 72 -1.04 -8.35 1.54
C ASP A 72 0.27 -7.65 1.90
N ILE A 73 0.48 -7.36 3.18
CA ILE A 73 1.69 -6.70 3.70
C ILE A 73 2.34 -7.52 4.80
N LYS A 74 3.67 -7.49 4.84
CA LYS A 74 4.47 -7.91 5.98
C LYS A 74 5.57 -6.88 6.23
N MET A 75 5.69 -6.50 7.49
CA MET A 75 6.67 -5.53 7.97
C MET A 75 7.70 -6.24 8.86
N GLY A 76 8.96 -5.83 8.77
CA GLY A 76 10.04 -6.41 9.59
C GLY A 76 10.53 -7.79 9.12
N CYS A 77 10.73 -7.97 7.81
CA CYS A 77 11.30 -9.22 7.30
C CYS A 77 12.77 -9.38 7.69
N GLY A 78 13.05 -10.25 8.64
CA GLY A 78 14.41 -10.62 9.05
C GLY A 78 14.40 -11.74 10.06
N GLY A 79 14.68 -12.97 9.61
CA GLY A 79 15.18 -14.03 10.50
C GLY A 79 16.68 -13.80 10.70
N GLY A 80 17.10 -13.50 11.93
CA GLY A 80 18.49 -13.52 12.39
C GLY A 80 19.53 -12.80 11.50
N GLY A 81 19.80 -11.51 11.75
CA GLY A 81 21.06 -10.87 11.33
C GLY A 81 20.95 -9.74 10.31
N GLY A 82 19.76 -9.37 9.84
CA GLY A 82 19.52 -8.18 9.02
C GLY A 82 18.96 -7.03 9.86
N SER A 83 19.77 -6.48 10.76
CA SER A 83 19.45 -5.23 11.44
C SER A 83 19.33 -4.11 10.41
N SER A 84 18.10 -3.70 10.07
CA SER A 84 17.91 -2.30 9.70
C SER A 84 18.24 -1.51 10.97
N MET A 85 19.42 -0.93 10.96
CA MET A 85 20.07 -0.18 12.02
C MET A 85 19.44 1.21 12.14
N SER A 86 18.11 1.30 11.98
CA SER A 86 17.34 2.49 12.26
C SER A 86 16.62 2.26 13.58
N ASN A 87 17.00 3.01 14.61
CA ASN A 87 16.29 3.03 15.90
C ASN A 87 14.89 3.68 15.79
N THR A 88 14.47 4.08 14.59
CA THR A 88 13.12 4.56 14.31
C THR A 88 12.27 3.41 13.76
N PRO A 89 11.08 3.17 14.33
CA PRO A 89 10.14 2.22 13.73
C PRO A 89 9.74 2.74 12.35
N SER A 90 10.09 1.99 11.30
CA SER A 90 9.64 2.28 9.93
C SER A 90 8.12 2.23 9.85
N VAL A 91 7.53 3.28 9.30
CA VAL A 91 6.10 3.41 9.07
C VAL A 91 5.85 3.50 7.58
N VAL A 92 4.81 2.82 7.12
CA VAL A 92 4.37 2.85 5.73
C VAL A 92 3.00 3.48 5.67
N GLU A 93 2.76 4.32 4.67
CA GLU A 93 1.45 4.92 4.43
C GLU A 93 0.93 4.54 3.06
N LEU A 94 -0.36 4.24 2.98
CA LEU A 94 -1.11 4.19 1.73
C LEU A 94 -1.82 5.52 1.55
N GLN A 95 -1.51 6.19 0.45
CA GLN A 95 -2.02 7.50 0.10
C GLN A 95 -2.62 7.51 -1.31
N TYR A 96 -3.45 8.51 -1.59
CA TYR A 96 -3.99 8.78 -2.92
C TYR A 96 -3.79 10.24 -3.31
N SER A 97 -3.80 10.48 -4.62
CA SER A 97 -3.79 11.80 -5.24
C SER A 97 -4.88 11.90 -6.29
N ILE A 98 -5.48 13.08 -6.42
CA ILE A 98 -6.49 13.42 -7.44
C ILE A 98 -6.03 14.61 -8.30
N ASP A 99 -4.76 15.01 -8.17
CA ASP A 99 -4.17 16.19 -8.80
C ASP A 99 -2.83 15.89 -9.50
N ASN A 100 -2.71 14.66 -10.00
CA ASN A 100 -1.55 14.11 -10.70
C ASN A 100 -0.29 14.09 -9.81
N GLY A 101 -0.42 13.61 -8.59
CA GLY A 101 0.69 13.41 -7.66
C GLY A 101 1.25 14.68 -7.03
N LYS A 102 0.55 15.82 -7.14
CA LYS A 102 0.99 17.09 -6.54
C LYS A 102 0.73 17.13 -5.04
N THR A 103 -0.42 16.61 -4.62
CA THR A 103 -0.77 16.44 -3.22
C THR A 103 -1.21 15.00 -2.96
N TRP A 104 -0.87 14.52 -1.77
CA TRP A 104 -1.12 13.16 -1.32
C TRP A 104 -1.88 13.20 0.00
N GLN A 105 -2.90 12.35 0.11
CA GLN A 105 -3.75 12.22 1.29
C GLN A 105 -3.85 10.75 1.69
N LEU A 106 -4.00 10.44 2.97
CA LEU A 106 -4.20 9.05 3.39
C LEU A 106 -5.50 8.52 2.78
N VAL A 107 -5.45 7.29 2.24
CA VAL A 107 -6.67 6.63 1.73
C VAL A 107 -7.71 6.49 2.84
N GLN A 108 -7.26 6.29 4.07
CA GLN A 108 -8.14 6.20 5.21
C GLN A 108 -7.54 7.00 6.37
N GLU A 109 -8.22 8.06 6.76
CA GLU A 109 -7.88 8.82 7.96
C GLU A 109 -8.25 8.02 9.21
N MET A 110 -7.73 8.40 10.37
CA MET A 110 -8.16 7.77 11.62
C MET A 110 -9.62 8.16 11.93
N CYS A 111 -10.48 7.18 12.19
CA CYS A 111 -11.84 7.41 12.68
C CYS A 111 -12.05 6.60 13.96
N ALA A 112 -12.13 7.29 15.10
CA ALA A 112 -12.24 6.66 16.42
C ALA A 112 -13.11 7.54 17.35
N PRO A 113 -13.69 6.98 18.43
CA PRO A 113 -14.38 7.80 19.43
C PRO A 113 -13.49 8.96 19.93
N PRO A 114 -14.01 10.19 20.11
CA PRO A 114 -15.43 10.55 20.21
C PRO A 114 -16.09 10.98 18.88
N ASP A 115 -15.45 10.80 17.72
CA ASP A 115 -16.07 11.17 16.45
C ASP A 115 -17.35 10.35 16.21
N VAL A 116 -18.48 11.06 16.14
CA VAL A 116 -19.82 10.49 15.93
C VAL A 116 -20.18 10.38 14.45
N GLU A 117 -19.45 11.07 13.59
CA GLU A 117 -19.66 11.10 12.13
C GLU A 117 -18.96 9.92 11.42
N CYS A 118 -18.32 9.02 12.17
CA CYS A 118 -17.70 7.82 11.60
C CYS A 118 -18.77 6.83 11.14
N ASP A 119 -18.80 6.51 9.83
CA ASP A 119 -19.59 5.37 9.33
C ASP A 119 -19.14 4.05 9.99
N THR A 120 -17.83 3.90 10.25
CA THR A 120 -17.22 2.77 10.98
C THR A 120 -15.90 3.23 11.61
N TYR A 121 -15.54 2.68 12.77
CA TYR A 121 -14.25 2.98 13.40
C TYR A 121 -13.11 2.19 12.76
N HIS A 122 -12.02 2.88 12.47
CA HIS A 122 -10.84 2.32 11.82
C HIS A 122 -9.58 3.11 12.14
N LEU A 123 -8.45 2.40 12.08
CA LEU A 123 -7.12 3.00 12.12
C LEU A 123 -6.84 3.73 10.79
N PRO A 124 -5.87 4.66 10.78
CA PRO A 124 -5.44 5.28 9.53
C PRO A 124 -4.79 4.23 8.62
N SER A 125 -4.66 4.55 7.32
CA SER A 125 -3.96 3.73 6.32
C SER A 125 -2.43 3.80 6.48
N THR A 126 -1.98 3.59 7.71
CA THR A 126 -0.61 3.66 8.20
C THR A 126 -0.24 2.32 8.84
N TYR A 127 0.82 1.68 8.35
CA TYR A 127 1.19 0.31 8.67
C TYR A 127 2.59 0.26 9.28
N SER A 128 2.74 -0.50 10.36
CA SER A 128 4.00 -0.68 11.07
C SER A 128 4.28 -2.15 11.36
N ALA A 129 5.55 -2.45 11.71
CA ALA A 129 5.98 -3.79 12.12
C ALA A 129 5.24 -4.32 13.36
N SER A 130 4.80 -3.44 14.25
CA SER A 130 4.06 -3.83 15.45
C SER A 130 2.66 -4.35 15.12
N ILE A 131 2.03 -3.85 14.05
CA ILE A 131 0.67 -4.22 13.65
C ILE A 131 0.69 -5.35 12.61
N HIS A 132 1.68 -5.35 11.71
CA HIS A 132 1.79 -6.31 10.61
C HIS A 132 3.11 -7.11 10.63
N PRO A 133 3.45 -7.82 11.74
CA PRO A 133 4.69 -8.61 11.84
C PRO A 133 4.67 -9.89 10.98
N SER A 134 3.47 -10.32 10.58
CA SER A 134 3.23 -11.46 9.71
C SER A 134 2.37 -11.04 8.52
N TRP A 135 2.33 -11.88 7.48
CA TRP A 135 1.54 -11.62 6.28
C TRP A 135 0.09 -11.39 6.63
N THR A 136 -0.39 -10.18 6.35
CA THR A 136 -1.74 -9.75 6.70
C THR A 136 -2.35 -9.05 5.51
N ARG A 137 -3.63 -9.32 5.24
CA ARG A 137 -4.39 -8.63 4.21
C ARG A 137 -4.93 -7.31 4.73
N VAL A 138 -4.54 -6.22 4.10
CA VAL A 138 -5.07 -4.88 4.35
C VAL A 138 -6.17 -4.61 3.33
N THR A 139 -7.26 -4.00 3.77
CA THR A 139 -8.36 -3.56 2.90
C THR A 139 -8.75 -2.15 3.31
N ALA A 140 -8.54 -1.19 2.43
CA ALA A 140 -8.86 0.21 2.65
C ALA A 140 -9.90 0.66 1.61
N THR A 141 -10.92 1.39 2.05
CA THR A 141 -11.94 1.95 1.17
C THR A 141 -11.69 3.45 1.04
N LEU A 142 -11.82 3.98 -0.17
CA LEU A 142 -11.69 5.43 -0.34
C LEU A 142 -12.81 6.15 0.42
N PRO A 143 -12.55 7.37 0.91
CA PRO A 143 -13.60 8.22 1.45
C PRO A 143 -14.66 8.48 0.37
N LYS A 144 -15.87 8.83 0.78
CA LYS A 144 -16.99 9.17 -0.13
C LYS A 144 -16.67 10.44 -0.94
N LEU A 145 -15.81 10.31 -1.93
CA LEU A 145 -15.47 11.34 -2.90
C LEU A 145 -16.36 11.18 -4.14
N THR A 146 -16.70 12.30 -4.78
CA THR A 146 -17.22 12.28 -6.16
C THR A 146 -16.22 11.53 -7.03
N ALA A 147 -16.67 10.62 -7.90
CA ALA A 147 -15.77 9.78 -8.68
C ALA A 147 -14.75 10.61 -9.47
N TYR A 148 -13.48 10.19 -9.44
CA TYR A 148 -12.36 10.83 -10.11
C TYR A 148 -11.72 9.86 -11.11
N ASP A 149 -11.62 10.28 -12.37
CA ASP A 149 -11.06 9.47 -13.46
C ASP A 149 -9.53 9.34 -13.40
N MET A 150 -8.86 10.25 -12.69
CA MET A 150 -7.40 10.34 -12.59
C MET A 150 -6.97 10.27 -11.12
N THR A 151 -7.24 9.13 -10.47
CA THR A 151 -6.80 8.88 -9.10
C THR A 151 -5.53 8.04 -9.13
N GLN A 152 -4.48 8.49 -8.44
CA GLN A 152 -3.24 7.73 -8.27
C GLN A 152 -3.13 7.25 -6.83
N PHE A 153 -2.53 6.08 -6.62
CA PHE A 153 -2.22 5.55 -5.29
C PHE A 153 -0.72 5.42 -5.10
N VAL A 154 -0.24 5.73 -3.91
CA VAL A 154 1.16 5.50 -3.53
C VAL A 154 1.22 4.74 -2.21
N ILE A 155 2.15 3.80 -2.13
CA ILE A 155 2.55 3.19 -0.88
C ILE A 155 3.98 3.63 -0.61
N ALA A 156 4.19 4.39 0.46
CA ALA A 156 5.48 5.02 0.77
C ALA A 156 5.91 4.72 2.21
N GLU A 157 7.21 4.49 2.42
CA GLU A 157 7.82 4.46 3.74
C GLU A 157 8.25 5.88 4.15
N GLN A 158 7.82 6.33 5.33
CA GLN A 158 8.13 7.64 5.92
C GLN A 158 9.43 7.61 6.75
#